data_AF-A0A5A7PYI0-F1
#
_entry.id   AF-A0A5A7PYI0-F1
#
_cell.length_a   1.000
_cell.length_b   1.000
_cell.length_c   1.000
_cell.angle_alpha   90.00
_cell.angle_beta   90.00
_cell.angle_gamma   90.00
#
_symmetry.space_group_name_H-M   'P 1'
#
loop_
_entity.id
_entity.type
_entity.pdbx_description
1 polymer ?
#
loop_
_entity_poly.entity_id
_entity_poly.type
_entity_poly.pdbx_seq_one_letter_code
_entity_poly.pdbx_strand_id
1 'polypeptide(L)'
;MALRPKRRWNSVKALCFTEKSARCFCLFSKVKSDDDVTISSPVYLNVYDLTPINGYLYWAGLGIFHSGVEVHGVEYAFGAHDYSSSGVFEVEPRQCPGFQFRKSIFIGSTKLDATQVREFMERQAAYYNG
;
A
#
# COMPACT_ATOMS: atom_id res chain seq x y z
N MET A 1 4.94 55.85 -42.63
CA MET A 1 5.42 54.52 -43.08
C MET A 1 4.74 53.45 -42.26
N ALA A 2 3.97 52.58 -42.92
CA ALA A 2 3.43 51.31 -42.40
C ALA A 2 4.60 50.31 -42.20
N LEU A 3 4.52 49.24 -41.39
CA LEU A 3 3.58 48.12 -41.43
C LEU A 3 3.53 47.36 -40.07
N ARG A 4 2.34 46.81 -39.76
CA ARG A 4 2.10 45.75 -38.76
C ARG A 4 2.62 44.39 -39.27
N PRO A 5 2.73 43.34 -38.42
CA PRO A 5 1.60 42.42 -38.18
C PRO A 5 1.50 42.04 -36.67
N LYS A 6 0.38 41.83 -35.96
CA LYS A 6 -0.97 41.25 -36.16
C LYS A 6 -1.03 39.72 -36.32
N ARG A 7 -1.16 38.99 -35.19
CA ARG A 7 -1.90 37.72 -35.01
C ARG A 7 -2.25 37.58 -33.51
N ARG A 8 -3.33 38.16 -32.97
CA ARG A 8 -4.72 37.65 -32.86
C ARG A 8 -4.83 36.11 -32.90
N TRP A 9 -4.93 35.50 -31.72
CA TRP A 9 -5.60 34.20 -31.56
C TRP A 9 -6.95 34.44 -30.89
N ASN A 10 -7.99 33.88 -31.50
CA ASN A 10 -9.37 34.01 -31.10
C ASN A 10 -9.77 32.86 -30.18
N SER A 11 -10.59 33.21 -29.18
CA SER A 11 -11.81 32.53 -28.75
C SER A 11 -11.78 31.03 -28.45
N VAL A 12 -11.94 30.75 -27.15
CA VAL A 12 -12.93 29.84 -26.55
C VAL A 12 -13.33 28.61 -27.37
N LYS A 13 -12.91 27.44 -26.90
CA LYS A 13 -13.83 26.32 -26.68
C LYS A 13 -13.56 25.74 -25.29
N ALA A 14 -14.48 26.01 -24.37
CA ALA A 14 -14.66 25.15 -23.21
C ALA A 14 -15.04 23.77 -23.77
N LEU A 15 -14.11 22.82 -23.68
CA LEU A 15 -14.41 21.42 -23.93
C LEU A 15 -15.14 20.88 -22.70
N CYS A 16 -16.45 21.11 -22.70
CA CYS A 16 -17.39 20.31 -21.94
C CYS A 16 -17.38 18.90 -22.55
N PHE A 17 -16.58 18.00 -21.98
CA PHE A 17 -16.72 16.58 -22.24
C PHE A 17 -17.81 16.06 -21.31
N THR A 18 -19.00 15.96 -21.88
CA THR A 18 -20.16 15.29 -21.31
C THR A 18 -19.91 13.78 -21.20
N GLU A 19 -20.11 13.27 -20.00
CA GLU A 19 -20.66 11.97 -19.64
C GLU A 19 -20.02 10.64 -20.12
N LYS A 20 -19.77 9.82 -19.08
CA LYS A 20 -20.07 8.39 -18.91
C LYS A 20 -18.97 7.37 -19.24
N SER A 21 -18.79 6.51 -18.24
CA SER A 21 -18.09 5.21 -18.23
C SER A 21 -16.58 5.31 -17.98
N ALA A 22 -15.99 4.73 -16.93
CA ALA A 22 -16.33 3.50 -16.24
C ALA A 22 -16.25 3.65 -14.72
N ARG A 23 -17.34 3.27 -14.05
CA ARG A 23 -17.28 2.77 -12.69
C ARG A 23 -16.61 1.40 -12.77
N CYS A 24 -15.31 1.32 -12.53
CA CYS A 24 -14.66 0.04 -12.26
C CYS A 24 -14.62 -0.15 -10.74
N PHE A 25 -15.45 -1.09 -10.31
CA PHE A 25 -15.80 -1.44 -8.97
C PHE A 25 -14.60 -1.95 -8.16
N CYS A 26 -14.30 -1.29 -7.06
CA CYS A 26 -13.78 -1.95 -5.85
C CYS A 26 -14.67 -1.55 -4.68
N LEU A 27 -15.96 -1.89 -4.78
CA LEU A 27 -16.79 -2.04 -3.59
C LEU A 27 -16.24 -3.24 -2.85
N PHE A 28 -15.39 -2.99 -1.84
CA PHE A 28 -15.14 -4.00 -0.84
C PHE A 28 -16.49 -4.39 -0.25
N SER A 29 -16.88 -5.64 -0.46
CA SER A 29 -18.05 -6.24 0.14
C SER A 29 -18.01 -5.93 1.63
N LYS A 30 -19.00 -5.17 2.11
CA LYS A 30 -19.22 -5.00 3.54
C LYS A 30 -19.57 -6.39 4.07
N VAL A 31 -18.57 -7.09 4.59
CA VAL A 31 -18.74 -8.40 5.21
C VAL A 31 -19.72 -8.23 6.36
N LYS A 32 -20.80 -9.00 6.35
CA LYS A 32 -21.71 -9.15 7.48
C LYS A 32 -20.91 -9.80 8.61
N SER A 33 -20.77 -9.08 9.72
CA SER A 33 -20.31 -9.66 10.98
C SER A 33 -21.40 -10.58 11.50
N ASP A 34 -21.19 -11.89 11.43
CA ASP A 34 -21.84 -12.80 12.35
C ASP A 34 -21.18 -12.57 13.71
N ASP A 35 -21.96 -12.06 14.67
CA ASP A 35 -21.54 -11.79 16.05
C ASP A 35 -21.31 -13.12 16.81
N ASP A 36 -20.21 -13.80 16.47
CA ASP A 36 -19.46 -14.60 17.43
C ASP A 36 -18.46 -13.63 18.06
N VAL A 37 -18.67 -13.23 19.31
CA VAL A 37 -17.71 -12.42 20.10
C VAL A 37 -16.48 -13.31 20.41
N THR A 38 -15.79 -13.73 19.38
CA THR A 38 -14.40 -14.16 19.44
C THR A 38 -13.57 -12.91 19.23
N ILE A 39 -12.73 -12.58 20.22
CA ILE A 39 -11.83 -11.43 20.17
C ILE A 39 -10.89 -11.65 18.97
N SER A 40 -11.21 -11.04 17.83
CA SER A 40 -10.37 -11.09 16.64
C SER A 40 -9.45 -9.88 16.65
N SER A 41 -8.14 -10.11 16.49
CA SER A 41 -7.17 -9.03 16.43
C SER A 41 -7.11 -8.42 15.03
N PRO A 42 -7.04 -7.08 14.91
CA PRO A 42 -6.96 -6.43 13.62
C PRO A 42 -5.59 -6.68 12.97
N VAL A 43 -5.60 -6.78 11.64
CA VAL A 43 -4.41 -6.92 10.81
C VAL A 43 -4.33 -5.73 9.86
N TYR A 44 -3.17 -5.08 9.83
CA TYR A 44 -2.88 -3.94 8.97
C TYR A 44 -1.75 -4.26 7.99
N LEU A 45 -1.82 -3.66 6.81
CA LEU A 45 -0.74 -3.61 5.85
C LEU A 45 -0.10 -2.22 5.90
N ASN A 46 1.12 -2.14 6.41
CA ASN A 46 1.91 -0.92 6.45
C ASN A 46 2.64 -0.78 5.12
N VAL A 47 2.49 0.36 4.46
CA VAL A 47 3.05 0.65 3.14
C VAL A 47 4.12 1.72 3.27
N TYR A 48 5.26 1.51 2.62
CA TYR A 48 6.40 2.40 2.60
C TYR A 48 6.81 2.73 1.16
N ASP A 49 7.36 3.93 0.97
CA ASP A 49 7.98 4.36 -0.27
C ASP A 49 9.44 3.88 -0.33
N LEU A 50 9.82 3.03 -1.32
CA LEU A 50 11.23 2.65 -1.53
C LEU A 50 12.03 3.76 -2.17
N THR A 51 11.38 4.54 -3.04
CA THR A 51 12.06 5.57 -3.81
C THR A 51 11.38 6.92 -3.60
N PRO A 52 12.15 8.01 -3.42
CA PRO A 52 11.59 9.36 -3.40
C PRO A 52 10.83 9.72 -4.68
N ILE A 53 11.11 9.00 -5.78
CA ILE A 53 10.48 9.17 -7.10
C ILE A 53 8.98 8.84 -7.05
N ASN A 54 8.52 8.03 -6.08
CA ASN A 54 7.10 7.69 -5.94
C ASN A 54 6.21 8.94 -5.86
N GLY A 55 6.66 10.03 -5.23
CA GLY A 55 5.91 11.29 -5.19
C GLY A 55 5.61 11.87 -6.58
N TYR A 56 6.55 11.74 -7.50
CA TYR A 56 6.44 12.26 -8.87
C TYR A 56 5.72 11.31 -9.84
N LEU A 57 5.70 10.01 -9.57
CA LEU A 57 5.03 9.02 -10.42
C LEU A 57 3.62 8.67 -9.95
N TYR A 58 3.27 9.00 -8.69
CA TYR A 58 1.99 8.62 -8.10
C TYR A 58 0.77 9.19 -8.86
N TRP A 59 0.88 10.40 -9.40
CA TRP A 59 -0.21 11.01 -10.20
C TRP A 59 -0.52 10.22 -11.48
N ALA A 60 0.48 9.51 -12.01
CA ALA A 60 0.33 8.60 -13.15
C ALA A 60 -0.09 7.18 -12.74
N GLY A 61 -0.34 6.93 -11.45
CA GLY A 61 -0.71 5.62 -10.92
C GLY A 61 0.45 4.64 -10.77
N LEU A 62 1.69 5.11 -10.79
CA LEU A 62 2.91 4.28 -10.70
C LEU A 62 3.66 4.52 -9.39
N GLY A 63 4.31 3.48 -8.86
CA GLY A 63 5.19 3.58 -7.68
C GLY A 63 5.81 2.25 -7.28
N ILE A 64 6.93 2.32 -6.55
CA ILE A 64 7.66 1.16 -6.02
C ILE A 64 7.50 1.18 -4.50
N PHE A 65 6.72 0.25 -3.96
CA PHE A 65 6.36 0.23 -2.55
C PHE A 65 6.88 -1.03 -1.86
N HIS A 66 7.17 -0.88 -0.57
CA HIS A 66 7.46 -1.98 0.34
C HIS A 66 6.28 -2.09 1.29
N SER A 67 6.01 -3.29 1.79
CA SER A 67 4.95 -3.47 2.76
C SER A 67 5.30 -4.49 3.82
N GLY A 68 4.85 -4.21 5.04
CA GLY A 68 4.86 -5.14 6.17
C GLY A 68 3.44 -5.41 6.67
N VAL A 69 3.24 -6.59 7.25
CA VAL A 69 1.99 -7.01 7.89
C VAL A 69 2.10 -6.77 9.39
N GLU A 70 1.27 -5.88 9.91
CA GLU A 70 1.16 -5.55 11.33
C GLU A 70 0.01 -6.32 11.97
N VAL A 71 0.31 -7.03 13.05
CA VAL A 71 -0.66 -7.78 13.85
C VAL A 71 -0.14 -7.92 15.28
N HIS A 72 -1.01 -7.78 16.28
CA HIS A 72 -0.64 -7.82 17.71
C HIS A 72 0.52 -6.88 18.09
N GLY A 73 0.64 -5.73 17.41
CA GLY A 73 1.67 -4.72 17.69
C GLY A 73 3.07 -5.06 17.17
N VAL A 74 3.21 -6.11 16.36
CA VAL A 74 4.45 -6.47 15.67
C VAL A 74 4.22 -6.38 14.17
N GLU A 75 5.17 -5.79 13.45
CA GLU A 75 5.16 -5.76 12.00
C GLU A 75 6.17 -6.75 11.42
N TYR A 76 5.69 -7.59 10.52
CA TYR A 76 6.47 -8.58 9.81
C TYR A 76 6.67 -8.16 8.36
N ALA A 77 7.90 -8.18 7.89
CA ALA A 77 8.24 -7.83 6.52
C ALA A 77 9.29 -8.78 5.95
N PHE A 78 9.48 -8.72 4.63
CA PHE A 78 10.44 -9.53 3.91
C PHE A 78 11.47 -8.66 3.20
N GLY A 79 12.76 -8.90 3.47
CA GLY A 79 13.88 -8.21 2.87
C GLY A 79 14.79 -9.20 2.14
N ALA A 80 14.97 -9.00 0.84
CA ALA A 80 15.85 -9.85 0.05
C ALA A 80 17.34 -9.56 0.36
N HIS A 81 18.16 -10.60 0.47
CA HIS A 81 19.59 -10.58 0.73
C HIS A 81 20.29 -11.89 0.32
N ASP A 82 21.60 -11.88 0.05
CA ASP A 82 22.30 -13.08 -0.43
C ASP A 82 22.72 -14.11 0.66
N TYR A 83 22.31 -13.91 1.92
CA TYR A 83 22.64 -14.83 3.02
C TYR A 83 21.73 -16.06 3.05
N SER A 84 22.21 -17.16 3.63
CA SER A 84 21.44 -18.40 3.80
C SER A 84 20.32 -18.34 4.86
N SER A 85 20.05 -17.16 5.43
CA SER A 85 19.00 -16.92 6.41
C SER A 85 17.65 -16.62 5.74
N SER A 86 16.57 -16.67 6.52
CA SER A 86 15.28 -16.16 6.04
C SER A 86 15.35 -14.63 5.86
N GLY A 87 14.68 -14.14 4.81
CA GLY A 87 14.46 -12.71 4.62
C GLY A 87 13.30 -12.15 5.46
N VAL A 88 12.56 -13.00 6.17
CA VAL A 88 11.47 -12.57 7.07
C VAL A 88 12.06 -11.95 8.34
N PHE A 89 11.62 -10.75 8.68
CA PHE A 89 12.06 -10.03 9.87
C PHE A 89 10.90 -9.34 10.59
N GLU A 90 11.11 -9.04 11.88
CA GLU A 90 10.17 -8.32 12.73
C GLU A 90 10.68 -6.90 13.00
N VAL A 91 9.78 -5.92 13.00
CA VAL A 91 10.04 -4.53 13.37
C VAL A 91 8.91 -3.95 14.22
N GLU A 92 9.23 -2.86 14.91
CA GLU A 92 8.20 -2.01 15.49
C GLU A 92 7.31 -1.44 14.37
N PRO A 93 5.98 -1.43 14.53
CA PRO A 93 5.07 -0.96 13.52
C PRO A 93 5.43 0.43 12.99
N ARG A 94 5.46 0.57 11.66
CA ARG A 94 5.73 1.82 10.93
C ARG A 94 7.18 2.31 11.06
N GLN A 95 8.08 1.50 11.62
CA GLN A 95 9.49 1.83 11.85
C GLN A 95 10.43 0.96 11.01
N CYS A 96 10.00 0.48 9.83
CA CYS A 96 10.89 -0.30 8.96
C CYS A 96 12.11 0.55 8.52
N PRO A 97 13.35 0.14 8.85
CA PRO A 97 14.54 0.94 8.61
C PRO A 97 14.80 1.08 7.11
N GLY A 98 15.27 2.27 6.70
CA GLY A 98 15.63 2.55 5.31
C GLY A 98 14.47 2.89 4.38
N PHE A 99 13.21 2.90 4.87
CA PHE A 99 12.04 3.24 4.08
C PHE A 99 11.22 4.37 4.72
N GLN A 100 10.47 5.10 3.89
CA GLN A 100 9.58 6.16 4.37
C GLN A 100 8.16 5.62 4.53
N PHE A 101 7.63 5.61 5.76
CA PHE A 101 6.26 5.18 6.01
C PHE A 101 5.27 6.09 5.29
N ARG A 102 4.32 5.47 4.59
CA ARG A 102 3.29 6.16 3.81
C ARG A 102 1.92 6.08 4.46
N LYS A 103 1.45 4.86 4.75
CA LYS A 103 0.11 4.62 5.34
C LYS A 103 -0.05 3.20 5.85
N SER A 104 -1.01 3.01 6.74
CA SER A 104 -1.54 1.69 7.12
C SER A 104 -2.88 1.44 6.43
N ILE A 105 -3.09 0.22 5.93
CA ILE A 105 -4.35 -0.22 5.32
C ILE A 105 -4.90 -1.36 6.17
N PHE A 106 -6.10 -1.22 6.71
CA PHE A 106 -6.78 -2.34 7.37
C PHE A 106 -7.14 -3.42 6.34
N ILE A 107 -6.68 -4.65 6.56
CA ILE A 107 -6.90 -5.77 5.61
C ILE A 107 -7.84 -6.86 6.15
N GLY A 108 -8.05 -6.92 7.46
CA GLY A 108 -8.95 -7.90 8.08
C GLY A 108 -8.64 -8.13 9.56
N SER A 109 -9.17 -9.21 10.10
CA SER A 109 -8.87 -9.65 11.46
C SER A 109 -8.49 -11.13 11.50
N THR A 110 -7.73 -11.51 12.52
CA THR A 110 -7.33 -12.90 12.78
C THR A 110 -7.86 -13.37 14.13
N LYS A 111 -8.19 -14.66 14.22
CA LYS A 111 -8.54 -15.32 15.49
C LYS A 111 -7.30 -15.91 16.19
N LEU A 112 -6.12 -15.84 15.55
CA LEU A 112 -4.87 -16.32 16.14
C LEU A 112 -4.40 -15.35 17.21
N ASP A 113 -3.93 -15.86 18.35
CA ASP A 113 -3.25 -15.07 19.36
C ASP A 113 -1.82 -14.68 18.92
N ALA A 114 -1.16 -13.82 19.71
CA ALA A 114 0.17 -13.32 19.38
C ALA A 114 1.24 -14.44 19.26
N THR A 115 1.15 -15.47 20.09
CA THR A 115 2.07 -16.61 20.05
C THR A 115 1.83 -17.45 18.81
N GLN A 116 0.56 -17.74 18.49
CA GLN A 116 0.17 -18.48 17.30
C GLN A 116 0.56 -17.77 16.01
N VAL A 117 0.45 -16.44 15.97
CA VAL A 117 0.93 -15.63 14.84
C VAL A 117 2.44 -15.74 14.71
N ARG A 118 3.18 -15.60 15.80
CA ARG A 118 4.65 -15.73 15.77
C ARG A 118 5.09 -17.11 15.29
N GLU A 119 4.52 -18.18 15.82
CA GLU A 119 4.78 -19.56 15.38
C GLU A 119 4.38 -19.79 13.91
N PHE A 120 3.32 -19.13 13.44
CA PHE A 120 2.96 -19.14 12.03
C PHE A 120 4.04 -18.48 11.17
N MET A 121 4.51 -17.29 11.57
CA MET A 121 5.53 -16.54 10.83
C MET A 121 6.89 -17.24 10.84
N GLU A 122 7.30 -17.85 11.97
CA GLU A 122 8.51 -18.67 12.05
C GLU A 122 8.46 -19.88 11.11
N ARG A 123 7.30 -20.56 11.02
CA ARG A 123 7.11 -21.64 10.05
C ARG A 123 7.15 -21.15 8.61
N GLN A 124 6.59 -19.97 8.32
CA GLN A 124 6.70 -19.38 6.99
C GLN A 124 8.15 -19.04 6.66
N ALA A 125 8.90 -18.43 7.58
CA ALA A 125 10.28 -18.02 7.38
C ALA A 125 11.18 -19.15 6.85
N ALA A 126 10.92 -20.41 7.25
CA ALA A 126 11.62 -21.59 6.73
C ALA A 126 11.49 -21.81 5.20
N TYR A 127 10.48 -21.21 4.56
CA TYR A 127 10.22 -21.30 3.12
C TYR A 127 10.58 -20.01 2.36
N TYR A 128 10.92 -18.92 3.05
CA TYR A 128 11.27 -17.64 2.46
C TYR A 128 12.73 -17.28 2.78
N ASN A 129 13.64 -17.77 1.95
CA ASN A 129 15.04 -17.33 1.96
C ASN A 129 15.11 -15.85 1.59
N GLY A 130 16.09 -15.13 2.15
CA GLY A 130 16.41 -13.78 1.68
C GLY A 130 16.93 -13.81 0.25
#